data_AF-A0A2E1RN63-F1
#
_entry.id   AF-A0A2E1RN63-F1
#
_cell.length_a   1.000
_cell.length_b   1.000
_cell.length_c   1.000
_cell.angle_alpha   90.00
_cell.angle_beta   90.00
_cell.angle_gamma   90.00
#
_symmetry.space_group_name_H-M   'P 1'
#
loop_
_entity.id
_entity.type
_entity.pdbx_description
1 polymer ?
#
loop_
_entity_poly.entity_id
_entity_poly.type
_entity_poly.pdbx_seq_one_letter_code
_entity_poly.pdbx_strand_id
1 'polypeptide(L)'
;MKKFAEFIAESHSHTQVGGLESQHVPHDIKDPEVVARINAILGHTAVSEYMNPSAAIGQIDSKLGQLGLALETYPEITETGEYEVSMKRYGDQFGKSVDTPHDEFDEKVEVVQLKLKVEKLESGSFKVYGSI
;
A
#
# COMPACT_ATOMS: atom_id res chain seq x y z
N MET A 1 8.05 -37.59 -23.70
CA MET A 1 7.89 -36.16 -23.35
C MET A 1 6.73 -36.04 -22.39
N LYS A 2 6.89 -35.33 -21.26
CA LYS A 2 5.81 -35.13 -20.28
C LYS A 2 4.69 -34.29 -20.89
N LYS A 3 3.45 -34.47 -20.43
CA LYS A 3 2.32 -33.64 -20.88
C LYS A 3 2.35 -32.29 -20.15
N PHE A 4 1.93 -31.23 -20.83
CA PHE A 4 1.87 -29.87 -20.29
C PHE A 4 1.06 -29.80 -18.98
N ALA A 5 -0.02 -30.56 -18.86
CA ALA A 5 -0.82 -30.64 -17.63
C ALA A 5 -0.04 -31.20 -16.43
N GLU A 6 0.83 -32.19 -16.67
CA GLU A 6 1.69 -32.76 -15.62
C GLU A 6 2.81 -31.78 -15.23
N PHE A 7 3.33 -30.99 -16.18
CA PHE A 7 4.29 -29.93 -15.89
C PHE A 7 3.71 -28.81 -15.02
N ILE A 8 2.48 -28.37 -15.30
CA ILE A 8 1.76 -27.38 -14.48
C ILE A 8 1.52 -27.94 -13.07
N ALA A 9 1.03 -29.19 -12.95
CA ALA A 9 0.79 -29.81 -11.65
C ALA A 9 2.07 -30.01 -10.83
N GLU A 10 3.19 -30.39 -11.45
CA GLU A 10 4.50 -30.47 -10.78
C GLU A 10 4.99 -29.08 -10.35
N SER A 11 4.78 -28.04 -11.17
CA SER A 11 5.19 -26.66 -10.85
C SER A 11 4.46 -26.07 -9.63
N HIS A 12 3.22 -26.49 -9.37
CA HIS A 12 2.50 -26.10 -8.15
C HIS A 12 3.05 -26.75 -6.87
N SER A 13 3.78 -27.87 -6.98
CA SER A 13 4.50 -28.49 -5.86
C SER A 13 5.92 -27.95 -5.67
N HIS A 14 6.40 -27.11 -6.61
CA HIS A 14 7.69 -26.44 -6.52
C HIS A 14 7.49 -24.94 -6.30
N THR A 15 7.16 -24.60 -5.05
CA THR A 15 7.51 -23.29 -4.52
C THR A 15 8.99 -23.06 -4.81
N GLN A 16 9.34 -21.91 -5.39
CA GLN A 16 10.69 -21.42 -5.70
C GLN A 16 11.18 -21.54 -7.15
N VAL A 17 10.49 -20.87 -8.06
CA VAL A 17 11.18 -20.15 -9.13
C VAL A 17 11.28 -18.69 -8.70
N GLY A 18 12.38 -18.34 -8.02
CA GLY A 18 12.77 -16.94 -7.82
C GLY A 18 12.51 -16.28 -6.47
N GLY A 19 11.87 -16.93 -5.49
CA GLY A 19 11.72 -16.37 -4.12
C GLY A 19 11.01 -15.01 -4.01
N LEU A 20 10.44 -14.53 -5.11
CA LEU A 20 9.79 -13.22 -5.26
C LEU A 20 8.26 -13.34 -5.37
N GLU A 21 7.74 -14.57 -5.48
CA GLU A 21 6.30 -14.85 -5.56
C GLU A 21 5.69 -14.77 -4.16
N SER A 22 5.04 -13.64 -3.86
CA SER A 22 4.14 -13.52 -2.70
C SER A 22 2.90 -14.38 -2.98
N GLN A 23 2.56 -15.33 -2.10
CA GLN A 23 1.28 -16.06 -2.18
C GLN A 23 0.07 -15.12 -2.05
N HIS A 24 0.30 -13.90 -1.55
CA HIS A 24 -0.69 -12.86 -1.33
C HIS A 24 -0.57 -11.77 -2.38
N VAL A 25 -1.72 -11.30 -2.87
CA VAL A 25 -1.81 -10.15 -3.77
C VAL A 25 -1.29 -8.92 -3.01
N PRO A 26 -0.16 -8.30 -3.41
CA PRO A 26 0.53 -7.30 -2.58
C PRO A 26 -0.29 -6.06 -2.20
N HIS A 27 -1.37 -5.80 -2.93
CA HIS A 27 -2.21 -4.62 -2.83
C HIS A 27 -3.64 -4.93 -2.37
N ASP A 28 -3.92 -6.16 -1.93
CA ASP A 28 -5.23 -6.52 -1.37
C ASP A 28 -5.31 -6.13 0.11
N ILE A 29 -5.89 -4.97 0.41
CA ILE A 29 -6.00 -4.45 1.78
C ILE A 29 -6.99 -5.26 2.63
N LYS A 30 -7.78 -6.17 2.03
CA LYS A 30 -8.61 -7.11 2.79
C LYS A 30 -7.81 -8.26 3.37
N ASP A 31 -6.59 -8.46 2.87
CA ASP A 31 -5.69 -9.49 3.36
C ASP A 31 -4.97 -9.02 4.65
N PRO A 32 -5.14 -9.73 5.77
CA PRO A 32 -4.51 -9.35 7.03
C PRO A 32 -2.97 -9.32 6.95
N GLU A 33 -2.35 -10.11 6.07
CA GLU A 33 -0.90 -10.09 5.88
C GLU A 33 -0.44 -8.82 5.17
N VAL A 34 -1.20 -8.35 4.18
CA VAL A 34 -0.93 -7.07 3.49
C VAL A 34 -1.08 -5.90 4.46
N VAL A 35 -2.14 -5.89 5.29
CA VAL A 35 -2.33 -4.90 6.35
C VAL A 35 -1.15 -4.90 7.33
N ALA A 36 -0.67 -6.08 7.75
CA ALA A 36 0.48 -6.20 8.63
C ALA A 36 1.76 -5.64 7.99
N ARG A 37 2.00 -5.89 6.70
CA ARG A 37 3.14 -5.33 5.95
C ARG A 37 3.06 -3.80 5.84
N ILE A 38 1.87 -3.24 5.57
CA ILE A 38 1.65 -1.80 5.53
C ILE A 38 1.97 -1.19 6.91
N ASN A 39 1.41 -1.75 7.98
CA ASN A 39 1.69 -1.28 9.35
C ASN A 39 3.17 -1.42 9.74
N ALA A 40 3.87 -2.46 9.27
CA ALA A 40 5.32 -2.60 9.47
C ALA A 40 6.13 -1.50 8.75
N ILE A 41 5.73 -1.12 7.53
CA ILE A 41 6.34 -0.01 6.78
C ILE A 41 6.14 1.32 7.53
N LEU A 42 4.92 1.57 8.03
CA LEU A 42 4.60 2.77 8.81
C LEU A 42 5.34 2.79 10.16
N GLY A 43 5.49 1.63 10.79
CA GLY A 43 6.29 1.45 12.00
C GLY A 43 7.78 1.76 11.75
N HIS A 44 8.33 1.33 10.61
CA HIS A 44 9.70 1.69 10.24
C HIS A 44 9.86 3.21 10.07
N THR A 45 8.89 3.91 9.49
CA THR A 45 8.98 5.38 9.37
C THR A 45 8.90 6.07 10.74
N ALA A 46 8.18 5.50 11.70
CA ALA A 46 8.08 6.05 13.05
C ALA A 46 9.36 5.98 13.90
N VAL A 47 10.31 5.09 13.55
CA VAL A 47 11.60 4.98 14.25
C VAL A 47 12.55 6.11 13.86
N SER A 48 12.40 6.66 12.65
CA SER A 48 13.24 7.72 12.12
C SER A 48 12.81 9.10 12.62
N GLU A 49 13.79 10.01 12.73
CA GLU A 49 13.55 11.43 12.94
C GLU A 49 13.77 12.21 11.66
N TYR A 50 12.90 13.18 11.41
CA TYR A 50 12.89 13.96 10.18
C TYR A 50 13.04 15.45 10.49
N MET A 51 13.78 16.17 9.65
CA MET A 51 13.85 17.64 9.77
C MET A 51 12.54 18.32 9.35
N ASN A 52 11.75 17.66 8.49
CA ASN A 52 10.47 18.15 7.98
C ASN A 52 9.49 16.96 7.89
N PRO A 53 8.25 17.08 8.39
CA PRO A 53 7.20 16.06 8.23
C PRO A 53 6.97 15.63 6.78
N SER A 54 7.10 16.54 5.80
CA SER A 54 6.98 16.22 4.38
C SER A 54 7.98 15.17 3.91
N ALA A 55 9.18 15.11 4.52
CA ALA A 55 10.17 14.08 4.19
C ALA A 55 9.72 12.70 4.66
N ALA A 56 9.04 12.61 5.81
CA ALA A 56 8.47 11.38 6.30
C ALA A 56 7.33 10.90 5.38
N ILE A 57 6.44 11.81 4.98
CA ILE A 57 5.36 11.52 4.03
C ILE A 57 5.90 11.01 2.71
N GLY A 58 6.93 11.66 2.15
CA GLY A 58 7.57 11.19 0.91
C GLY A 58 8.20 9.80 1.06
N GLN A 59 8.74 9.45 2.23
CA GLN A 59 9.24 8.11 2.48
C GLN A 59 8.11 7.08 2.62
N ILE A 60 6.98 7.44 3.24
CA ILE A 60 5.77 6.61 3.30
C ILE A 60 5.26 6.34 1.89
N ASP A 61 5.07 7.39 1.08
CA ASP A 61 4.60 7.29 -0.30
C ASP A 61 5.53 6.42 -1.16
N SER A 62 6.84 6.63 -1.07
CA SER A 62 7.81 5.83 -1.83
C SER A 62 7.76 4.33 -1.47
N LYS A 63 7.61 4.00 -0.18
CA LYS A 63 7.58 2.60 0.26
C LYS A 63 6.24 1.93 -0.01
N LEU A 64 5.12 2.61 0.26
CA LEU A 64 3.79 2.09 -0.03
C LEU A 64 3.50 2.07 -1.54
N GLY A 65 4.14 2.95 -2.32
CA GLY A 65 4.17 2.93 -3.78
C GLY A 65 4.74 1.65 -4.36
N GLN A 66 5.71 1.02 -3.69
CA GLN A 66 6.24 -0.29 -4.07
C GLN A 66 5.22 -1.42 -3.86
N LEU A 67 4.24 -1.23 -2.97
CA LEU A 67 3.09 -2.12 -2.79
C LEU A 67 1.91 -1.77 -3.71
N GLY A 68 2.04 -0.73 -4.54
CA GLY A 68 1.00 -0.29 -5.46
C GLY A 68 -0.02 0.66 -4.86
N LEU A 69 0.33 1.37 -3.78
CA LEU A 69 -0.49 2.43 -3.18
C LEU A 69 0.18 3.78 -3.39
N ALA A 70 -0.56 4.77 -3.88
CA ALA A 70 -0.04 6.13 -4.09
C ALA A 70 -0.86 7.16 -3.31
N LEU A 71 -0.21 8.19 -2.79
CA LEU A 71 -0.91 9.35 -2.25
C LEU A 71 -1.79 10.01 -3.32
N GLU A 72 -3.05 10.24 -2.98
CA GLU A 72 -3.95 11.04 -3.84
C GLU A 72 -3.58 12.52 -3.81
N THR A 73 -3.18 13.00 -2.64
CA THR A 73 -2.77 14.39 -2.44
C THR A 73 -1.69 14.41 -1.38
N TYR A 74 -0.64 15.20 -1.63
CA TYR A 74 0.41 15.42 -0.63
C TYR A 74 -0.12 16.38 0.45
N PRO A 75 -0.28 15.92 1.70
CA PRO A 75 -0.72 16.79 2.79
C PRO A 75 0.40 17.77 3.15
N GLU A 76 0.03 19.04 3.31
CA GLU A 76 0.92 20.06 3.85
C GLU A 76 0.89 19.98 5.38
N ILE A 77 1.81 19.21 5.97
CA ILE A 77 1.92 19.07 7.42
C ILE A 77 3.02 20.00 7.95
N THR A 78 2.59 21.04 8.66
CA THR A 78 3.48 22.05 9.26
C THR A 78 3.47 22.02 10.79
N GLU A 79 2.46 21.42 11.40
CA GLU A 79 2.25 21.41 12.85
C GLU A 79 2.24 19.98 13.42
N THR A 80 2.32 19.91 14.75
CA THR A 80 2.11 18.66 15.50
C THR A 80 0.61 18.39 15.57
N GLY A 81 0.19 17.16 15.29
CA GLY A 81 -1.21 16.82 15.24
C GLY A 81 -1.49 15.45 14.64
N GLU A 82 -2.78 15.15 14.52
CA GLU A 82 -3.30 13.97 13.83
C GLU A 82 -3.82 14.40 12.47
N TYR A 83 -3.46 13.62 11.45
CA TYR A 83 -3.76 13.88 10.05
C TYR A 83 -4.29 12.60 9.42
N GLU A 84 -5.34 12.72 8.61
CA GLU A 84 -5.83 11.61 7.80
C GLU A 84 -5.39 11.82 6.36
N VAL A 85 -4.82 10.78 5.76
CA VAL A 85 -4.25 10.83 4.43
C VAL A 85 -4.80 9.69 3.60
N SER A 86 -5.34 10.01 2.44
CA SER A 86 -5.88 9.02 1.50
C SER A 86 -4.82 8.57 0.51
N MET A 87 -4.69 7.25 0.37
CA MET A 87 -3.89 6.61 -0.66
C MET A 87 -4.78 5.80 -1.59
N LYS A 88 -4.56 5.93 -2.89
CA LYS A 88 -5.27 5.21 -3.93
C LYS A 88 -4.41 4.05 -4.43
N ARG A 89 -5.05 2.91 -4.67
CA ARG A 89 -4.40 1.77 -5.29
C ARG A 89 -4.16 2.00 -6.78
N TYR A 90 -3.00 1.58 -7.30
CA TYR A 90 -2.78 1.50 -8.74
C TYR A 90 -3.70 0.48 -9.41
N GLY A 91 -4.08 0.77 -10.64
CA GLY A 91 -4.91 -0.12 -11.45
C GLY A 91 -6.40 0.02 -11.13
N ASP A 92 -6.93 1.22 -11.40
CA ASP A 92 -8.38 1.42 -11.44
C ASP A 92 -9.01 0.41 -12.40
N GLN A 93 -10.14 -0.17 -11.99
CA GLN A 93 -10.85 -1.11 -12.82
C GLN A 93 -11.99 -0.38 -13.51
N PHE A 94 -11.88 -0.24 -14.83
CA PHE A 94 -12.94 0.24 -15.69
C PHE A 94 -13.44 -0.91 -16.57
N GLY A 95 -14.75 -1.14 -16.61
CA GLY A 95 -15.30 -2.23 -17.39
C GLY A 95 -16.80 -2.37 -17.27
N LYS A 96 -17.27 -3.59 -17.44
CA LYS A 96 -18.67 -3.98 -17.26
C LYS A 96 -18.70 -5.29 -16.50
N SER A 97 -19.52 -5.36 -15.45
CA SER A 97 -19.85 -6.61 -14.77
C SER A 97 -20.94 -7.37 -15.53
N VAL A 98 -21.24 -8.59 -15.09
CA VAL A 98 -22.31 -9.42 -15.69
C VAL A 98 -23.68 -8.73 -15.60
N ASP A 99 -23.87 -7.91 -14.55
CA ASP A 99 -25.14 -7.25 -14.25
C ASP A 99 -25.23 -5.80 -14.77
N THR A 100 -24.16 -5.26 -15.38
CA THR A 100 -24.13 -3.88 -15.85
C THR A 100 -24.88 -3.74 -17.18
N PRO A 101 -25.87 -2.82 -17.29
CA PRO A 101 -26.59 -2.57 -18.55
C PRO A 101 -25.66 -2.20 -19.72
N HIS A 102 -26.10 -2.46 -20.95
CA HIS A 102 -25.26 -2.26 -22.14
C HIS A 102 -24.73 -0.83 -22.31
N ASP A 103 -25.53 0.17 -21.91
CA ASP A 103 -25.22 1.59 -22.05
C ASP A 103 -24.41 2.18 -20.88
N GLU A 104 -24.08 1.36 -19.87
CA GLU A 104 -23.40 1.82 -18.64
C GLU A 104 -22.03 1.13 -18.44
N PHE A 105 -21.14 1.73 -17.66
CA PHE A 105 -19.83 1.17 -17.30
C PHE A 105 -19.62 1.23 -15.80
N ASP A 106 -18.92 0.24 -15.27
CA ASP A 106 -18.49 0.22 -13.88
C ASP A 106 -17.09 0.84 -13.76
N GLU A 107 -16.91 1.62 -12.71
CA GLU A 107 -15.60 2.10 -12.27
C GLU A 107 -15.41 1.69 -10.81
N LYS A 108 -14.30 1.01 -10.53
CA LYS A 108 -13.93 0.62 -9.17
C LYS A 108 -12.58 1.22 -8.82
N VAL A 109 -12.63 2.17 -7.89
CA VAL A 109 -11.49 2.82 -7.26
C VAL A 109 -11.39 2.33 -5.81
N GLU A 110 -10.22 1.84 -5.42
CA GLU A 110 -9.95 1.42 -4.04
C GLU A 110 -9.04 2.44 -3.36
N VAL A 111 -9.56 3.05 -2.30
CA VAL A 111 -8.88 4.06 -1.48
C VAL A 111 -8.66 3.52 -0.07
N VAL A 112 -7.48 3.78 0.47
CA VAL A 112 -7.03 3.43 1.82
C VAL A 112 -6.84 4.71 2.60
N GLN A 113 -7.39 4.78 3.81
CA GLN A 113 -7.15 5.90 4.71
C GLN A 113 -6.06 5.53 5.70
N LEU A 114 -5.05 6.38 5.81
CA LEU A 114 -3.99 6.28 6.80
C LEU A 114 -4.15 7.37 7.84
N LYS A 115 -4.02 6.98 9.10
CA LYS A 115 -3.94 7.92 10.22
C LYS A 115 -2.48 8.19 10.53
N LEU A 116 -2.07 9.44 10.39
CA LEU A 116 -0.74 9.92 10.71
C LEU A 116 -0.79 10.77 11.97
N LYS A 117 0.09 10.49 12.93
CA LYS A 117 0.35 11.37 14.06
C LYS A 117 1.74 11.96 13.89
N VAL A 118 1.82 13.28 13.83
CA VAL A 118 3.08 14.02 13.72
C VAL A 118 3.39 14.68 15.05
N GLU A 119 4.60 14.46 15.54
CA GLU A 119 5.08 14.99 16.82
C GLU A 119 6.41 15.71 16.62
N LYS A 120 6.48 16.96 17.07
CA LYS A 120 7.72 17.73 17.12
C LYS A 120 8.46 17.44 18.42
N LEU A 121 9.72 17.04 18.30
CA LEU A 121 10.61 16.74 19.41
C LEU A 121 11.32 17.99 19.93
N GLU A 122 11.85 17.92 21.14
CA GLU A 122 12.64 18.99 21.77
C GLU A 122 13.92 19.33 20.98
N SER A 123 14.46 18.36 20.24
CA SER A 123 15.58 18.54 19.31
C SER A 123 15.23 19.42 18.10
N GLY A 124 13.94 19.72 17.87
CA GLY A 124 13.44 20.44 16.71
C GLY A 124 13.17 19.54 15.50
N SER A 125 13.44 18.24 15.59
CA SER A 125 13.05 17.23 14.58
C SER A 125 11.60 16.77 14.78
N PHE A 126 11.09 16.00 13.83
CA PHE A 126 9.73 15.48 13.81
C PHE A 126 9.74 13.95 13.74
N LYS A 127 8.81 13.32 14.46
CA LYS A 127 8.46 11.91 14.30
C LYS A 127 7.06 11.80 13.70
N VAL A 128 6.90 10.83 12.80
CA VAL A 128 5.64 10.55 12.12
C VAL A 128 5.27 9.11 12.35
N TYR A 129 4.17 8.91 13.07
CA TYR A 129 3.59 7.60 13.36
C TYR A 129 2.43 7.37 12.40
N GLY A 130 2.36 6.20 11.78
CA GLY A 130 1.28 5.85 10.85
C GLY A 130 0.59 4.55 11.25
N SER A 131 -0.71 4.46 10.97
CA SER A 131 -1.49 3.22 11.06
C SER A 131 -2.64 3.22 10.06
N ILE A 132 -3.07 2.04 9.65
CA ILE A 132 -4.32 1.82 8.89
C ILE A 132 -5.35 1.08 9.74
#